data_AF-A0A8C8ZKV3-F1
#
_entry.id   AF-A0A8C8ZKV3-F1
#
_cell.length_a   1.000
_cell.length_b   1.000
_cell.length_c   1.000
_cell.angle_alpha   90.00
_cell.angle_beta   90.00
_cell.angle_gamma   90.00
#
_symmetry.space_group_name_H-M   'P 1'
#
loop_
_entity.id
_entity.type
_entity.pdbx_description
1 polymer ?
#
loop_
_entity_poly.entity_id
_entity_poly.type
_entity_poly.pdbx_seq_one_letter_code
_entity_poly.pdbx_strand_id
1 'polypeptide(L)'
;VILRVSAEGSQACAKGCELCSEVNGCLKCSPKLFILLERNDIRQVGVCLPSCPPGYFDARNPDMNKCIKCKIEHCEACFSHNFCTKCKEGLYLHKGRCYLACPEGSSAANGTMECSSPAQCEMSEWSPWGPCSKKKKLCGFRRGSEERTRRVLHAPGGDHATCSDTKETRKCTVRRVPCPEGQKRRKGGQGRRDNANRNLARKESKEAGAGSRRRKGQQQQQQQQQGTVGPLTSVGPT
;
A
#
# COMPACT_ATOMS: atom_id res chain seq x y z
N VAL A 1 -53.17 -38.02 -32.64
CA VAL A 1 -52.57 -38.60 -31.42
C VAL A 1 -52.71 -37.57 -30.32
N ILE A 2 -53.76 -37.69 -29.50
CA ILE A 2 -53.97 -36.83 -28.33
C ILE A 2 -53.03 -37.38 -27.25
N LEU A 3 -51.97 -36.65 -26.93
CA LEU A 3 -51.08 -37.01 -25.82
C LEU A 3 -51.88 -36.89 -24.53
N ARG A 4 -52.27 -38.04 -23.97
CA ARG A 4 -52.78 -38.12 -22.61
C ARG A 4 -51.64 -37.69 -21.68
N VAL A 5 -51.79 -36.51 -21.07
CA VAL A 5 -51.03 -36.15 -19.88
C VAL A 5 -51.45 -37.15 -18.80
N SER A 6 -50.59 -38.13 -18.55
CA SER A 6 -50.76 -39.09 -17.47
C SER A 6 -50.69 -38.32 -16.16
N ALA A 7 -51.85 -38.14 -15.55
CA ALA A 7 -52.02 -37.61 -14.20
C ALA A 7 -51.98 -38.78 -13.21
N GLU A 8 -50.87 -39.50 -13.13
CA GLU A 8 -50.63 -40.52 -12.12
C GLU A 8 -49.22 -40.35 -11.56
N GLY A 9 -49.16 -39.83 -10.33
CA GLY A 9 -47.94 -39.47 -9.63
C GLY A 9 -47.88 -37.98 -9.28
N SER A 10 -48.84 -37.48 -8.49
CA SER A 10 -48.69 -36.18 -7.83
C SER A 10 -47.68 -36.28 -6.68
N GLN A 11 -46.44 -36.65 -7.04
CA GLN A 11 -45.28 -36.36 -6.20
C GLN A 11 -45.13 -34.85 -6.22
N ALA A 12 -45.76 -34.19 -5.25
CA ALA A 12 -45.66 -32.74 -5.11
C ALA A 12 -44.17 -32.36 -5.15
N CYS A 13 -43.81 -31.42 -6.03
CA CYS A 13 -42.45 -30.95 -6.13
C CYS A 13 -41.95 -30.51 -4.75
N ALA A 14 -40.66 -30.70 -4.49
CA ALA A 14 -40.05 -30.24 -3.24
C ALA A 14 -40.38 -28.76 -3.00
N LYS A 15 -40.55 -28.38 -1.73
CA LYS A 15 -40.95 -27.02 -1.34
C LYS A 15 -40.03 -25.98 -1.97
N GLY A 16 -40.60 -25.03 -2.71
CA GLY A 16 -39.85 -23.97 -3.42
C GLY A 16 -39.44 -24.32 -4.86
N CYS A 17 -39.88 -25.48 -5.37
CA CYS A 17 -39.73 -25.87 -6.77
C CYS A 17 -41.06 -25.71 -7.52
N GLU A 18 -41.08 -24.91 -8.58
CA GLU A 18 -42.25 -24.70 -9.44
C GLU A 18 -42.42 -25.80 -10.49
N LEU A 19 -41.30 -26.27 -11.04
CA LEU A 19 -41.27 -27.34 -12.06
C LEU A 19 -40.23 -28.38 -11.64
N CYS A 20 -40.65 -29.64 -11.48
CA CYS A 20 -39.76 -30.75 -11.13
C CYS A 20 -39.95 -31.94 -12.06
N SER A 21 -38.96 -32.83 -12.05
CA SER A 21 -38.94 -34.13 -12.71
C SER A 21 -38.34 -35.14 -11.76
N GLU A 22 -38.79 -36.40 -11.82
CA GLU A 22 -38.27 -37.48 -10.98
C GLU A 22 -36.78 -37.74 -11.22
N VAL A 23 -36.29 -37.52 -12.44
CA VAL A 23 -34.89 -37.84 -12.83
C VAL A 23 -33.94 -36.68 -12.58
N ASN A 24 -34.39 -35.45 -12.91
CA ASN A 24 -33.55 -34.25 -12.86
C ASN A 24 -33.79 -33.41 -11.61
N GLY A 25 -34.67 -33.84 -10.70
CA GLY A 25 -35.07 -33.06 -9.54
C GLY A 25 -35.81 -31.78 -9.95
N CYS A 26 -35.47 -30.66 -9.32
CA CYS A 26 -36.07 -29.38 -9.66
C CYS A 26 -35.50 -28.80 -10.96
N LEU A 27 -36.37 -28.42 -11.89
CA LEU A 27 -36.05 -27.74 -13.14
C LEU A 27 -36.16 -26.21 -12.99
N LYS A 28 -37.12 -25.73 -12.19
CA LYS A 28 -37.34 -24.30 -11.94
C LYS A 28 -37.69 -24.03 -10.49
N CYS A 29 -36.84 -23.25 -9.83
CA CYS A 29 -37.08 -22.78 -8.47
C CYS A 29 -37.98 -21.53 -8.45
N SER A 30 -38.63 -21.29 -7.32
CA SER A 30 -39.30 -20.02 -7.05
C SER A 30 -38.32 -18.84 -7.16
N PRO A 31 -38.77 -17.64 -7.57
CA PRO A 31 -37.90 -16.51 -7.95
C PRO A 31 -36.99 -15.97 -6.84
N LYS A 32 -37.23 -16.34 -5.57
CA LYS A 32 -36.39 -15.97 -4.42
C LYS A 32 -35.31 -16.99 -4.08
N LEU A 33 -35.35 -18.17 -4.69
CA LEU A 33 -34.43 -19.27 -4.41
C LEU A 33 -33.39 -19.38 -5.53
N PHE A 34 -32.31 -20.10 -5.21
CA PHE A 34 -31.21 -20.42 -6.11
C PHE A 34 -31.24 -21.90 -6.44
N ILE A 35 -31.10 -22.23 -7.73
CA ILE A 35 -30.93 -23.63 -8.14
C ILE A 35 -29.45 -24.02 -8.00
N LEU A 36 -29.19 -25.11 -7.28
CA LEU A 36 -27.92 -25.81 -7.24
C LEU A 36 -28.06 -27.07 -8.09
N LEU A 37 -27.11 -27.30 -9.00
CA LEU A 37 -27.05 -28.52 -9.79
C LEU A 37 -26.04 -29.47 -9.14
N GLU A 38 -26.54 -30.43 -8.37
CA GLU A 38 -25.73 -31.48 -7.75
C GLU A 38 -25.46 -32.59 -8.77
N ARG A 39 -24.19 -33.01 -8.88
CA ARG A 39 -23.78 -34.08 -9.78
C ARG A 39 -23.47 -35.33 -8.98
N ASN A 40 -24.34 -36.33 -9.12
CA ASN A 40 -24.17 -37.66 -8.54
C ASN A 40 -23.88 -38.63 -9.70
N ASP A 41 -22.60 -38.81 -9.99
CA ASP A 41 -22.08 -39.59 -11.12
C ASP A 41 -22.55 -39.07 -12.50
N ILE A 42 -23.49 -39.80 -13.11
CA ILE A 42 -24.07 -39.54 -14.43
C ILE A 42 -25.31 -38.64 -14.30
N ARG A 43 -25.92 -38.57 -13.11
CA ARG A 43 -27.14 -37.80 -12.86
C ARG A 43 -26.81 -36.39 -12.40
N GLN A 44 -27.58 -35.43 -12.91
CA GLN A 44 -27.55 -34.05 -12.47
C GLN A 44 -28.93 -33.70 -11.93
N VAL A 45 -29.00 -33.37 -10.64
CA VAL A 45 -30.25 -33.11 -9.94
C VAL A 45 -30.27 -31.66 -9.48
N GLY A 46 -31.35 -30.94 -9.80
CA GLY A 46 -31.56 -29.57 -9.35
C GLY A 46 -32.18 -29.50 -7.97
N VAL A 47 -31.59 -28.71 -7.08
CA VAL A 47 -32.05 -28.48 -5.71
C VAL A 47 -32.24 -26.98 -5.51
N CYS A 48 -33.36 -26.56 -4.90
CA CYS A 48 -33.64 -25.15 -4.63
C CYS A 48 -33.21 -24.79 -3.21
N LEU A 49 -32.35 -23.78 -3.07
CA LEU A 49 -31.83 -23.32 -1.79
C LEU A 49 -32.08 -21.81 -1.60
N PRO A 50 -32.27 -21.34 -0.36
CA PRO A 50 -32.39 -19.92 -0.07
C PRO A 50 -31.06 -19.15 -0.23
N SER A 51 -29.92 -19.84 -0.03
CA SER A 51 -28.57 -19.33 -0.25
C SER A 51 -27.65 -20.50 -0.60
N CYS A 52 -26.61 -20.22 -1.38
CA CYS A 52 -25.70 -21.25 -1.88
C CYS A 52 -24.73 -21.77 -0.79
N PRO A 53 -24.36 -23.06 -0.85
CA PRO A 53 -23.44 -23.66 0.12
C PRO A 53 -21.99 -23.16 -0.05
N PRO A 54 -21.09 -23.42 0.91
CA PRO A 54 -19.67 -23.06 0.81
C PRO A 54 -19.03 -23.58 -0.48
N GLY A 55 -18.17 -22.77 -1.08
CA GLY A 55 -17.58 -23.03 -2.40
C GLY A 55 -18.48 -22.64 -3.58
N TYR A 56 -19.67 -22.08 -3.35
CA TYR A 56 -20.54 -21.51 -4.37
C TYR A 56 -20.88 -20.05 -4.04
N PHE A 57 -21.27 -19.28 -5.05
CA PHE A 57 -21.77 -17.92 -4.89
C PHE A 57 -23.18 -17.76 -5.49
N ASP A 58 -23.93 -16.84 -4.88
CA ASP A 58 -25.31 -16.50 -5.24
C ASP A 58 -25.33 -15.70 -6.54
N ALA A 59 -25.52 -16.37 -7.69
CA ALA A 59 -25.62 -15.70 -8.99
C ALA A 59 -27.08 -15.39 -9.34
N ARG A 60 -27.39 -14.10 -9.48
CA ARG A 60 -28.69 -13.61 -9.92
C ARG A 60 -28.67 -13.35 -11.42
N ASN A 61 -29.33 -14.21 -12.18
CA ASN A 61 -29.48 -14.05 -13.63
C ASN A 61 -30.91 -13.62 -13.96
N PRO A 62 -31.14 -12.93 -15.10
CA PRO A 62 -32.48 -12.57 -15.55
C PRO A 62 -33.42 -13.77 -15.69
N ASP A 63 -32.88 -14.94 -16.06
CA ASP A 63 -33.67 -16.15 -16.30
C ASP A 63 -34.02 -16.89 -15.00
N MET A 64 -33.04 -17.09 -14.12
CA MET A 64 -33.18 -17.79 -12.84
C MET A 64 -31.94 -17.58 -11.96
N ASN A 65 -32.09 -17.55 -10.64
CA ASN A 65 -30.92 -17.50 -9.76
C ASN A 65 -30.27 -18.88 -9.66
N LYS A 66 -28.93 -18.94 -9.73
CA LYS A 66 -28.16 -20.19 -9.74
C LYS A 66 -27.03 -20.13 -8.72
N CYS A 67 -26.68 -21.27 -8.16
CA CYS A 67 -25.45 -21.45 -7.40
C CYS A 67 -24.30 -21.78 -8.36
N ILE A 68 -23.32 -20.88 -8.44
CA ILE A 68 -22.15 -21.07 -9.30
C ILE A 68 -20.94 -21.36 -8.43
N LYS A 69 -20.20 -22.42 -8.76
CA LYS A 69 -19.00 -22.81 -8.02
C LYS A 69 -17.90 -21.75 -8.13
N CYS A 70 -17.27 -21.43 -7.01
CA CYS A 70 -16.12 -20.55 -6.95
C CYS A 70 -14.98 -21.11 -7.81
N LYS A 71 -14.40 -20.28 -8.69
CA LYS A 71 -13.25 -20.63 -9.52
C LYS A 71 -11.91 -20.22 -8.90
N ILE A 72 -11.94 -19.56 -7.75
CA ILE A 72 -10.76 -19.01 -7.08
C ILE A 72 -10.14 -20.11 -6.23
N GLU A 73 -8.83 -20.31 -6.37
CA GLU A 73 -8.08 -21.29 -5.59
C GLU A 73 -8.08 -20.91 -4.10
N HIS A 74 -8.14 -21.94 -3.24
CA HIS A 74 -8.13 -21.78 -1.78
C HIS A 74 -9.18 -20.81 -1.21
N CYS A 75 -10.31 -20.61 -1.91
CA CYS A 75 -11.43 -19.79 -1.46
C CYS A 75 -12.54 -20.65 -0.83
N GLU A 76 -13.06 -20.22 0.33
CA GLU A 76 -14.18 -20.86 1.02
C GLU A 76 -15.51 -20.24 0.59
N ALA A 77 -15.58 -18.91 0.54
CA ALA A 77 -16.74 -18.17 0.08
C ALA A 77 -16.30 -17.09 -0.91
N CYS A 78 -16.97 -17.04 -2.07
CA CYS A 78 -16.75 -16.01 -3.07
C CYS A 78 -18.03 -15.21 -3.30
N PHE A 79 -17.86 -13.92 -3.62
CA PHE A 79 -18.96 -13.06 -4.06
C PHE A 79 -19.17 -13.17 -5.57
N SER A 80 -18.10 -13.39 -6.32
CA SER A 80 -18.13 -13.57 -7.77
C SER A 80 -17.06 -14.56 -8.21
N HIS A 81 -17.05 -14.88 -9.51
CA HIS A 81 -16.05 -15.75 -10.10
C HIS A 81 -14.59 -15.28 -9.90
N ASN A 82 -14.36 -13.97 -9.64
CA ASN A 82 -13.03 -13.38 -9.45
C ASN A 82 -12.83 -12.74 -8.07
N PHE A 83 -13.86 -12.71 -7.22
CA PHE A 83 -13.80 -12.04 -5.93
C PHE A 83 -14.15 -12.99 -4.80
N CYS A 84 -13.13 -13.37 -4.02
CA CYS A 84 -13.26 -14.15 -2.80
C CYS A 84 -13.56 -13.23 -1.62
N THR A 85 -14.50 -13.62 -0.76
CA THR A 85 -14.82 -12.91 0.49
C THR A 85 -14.19 -13.59 1.69
N LYS A 86 -13.97 -14.91 1.63
CA LYS A 86 -13.35 -15.69 2.70
C LYS A 86 -12.41 -16.73 2.14
N CYS A 87 -11.14 -16.64 2.50
CA CYS A 87 -10.12 -17.63 2.16
C CYS A 87 -10.16 -18.82 3.13
N LYS A 88 -9.63 -19.95 2.69
CA LYS A 88 -9.36 -21.09 3.58
C LYS A 88 -8.38 -20.69 4.69
N GLU A 89 -8.44 -21.41 5.80
CA GLU A 89 -7.60 -21.16 6.97
C GLU A 89 -6.10 -21.13 6.62
N GLY A 90 -5.39 -20.14 7.17
CA GLY A 90 -3.95 -19.97 6.95
C GLY A 90 -3.57 -19.26 5.64
N LEU A 91 -4.54 -18.76 4.87
CA LEU A 91 -4.29 -17.91 3.71
C LEU A 91 -4.76 -16.48 3.94
N TYR A 92 -4.05 -15.55 3.32
CA TYR A 92 -4.36 -14.13 3.35
C TYR A 92 -5.20 -13.70 2.16
N LEU A 93 -6.27 -12.96 2.44
CA LEU A 93 -7.11 -12.34 1.42
C LEU A 93 -6.49 -11.00 0.96
N HIS A 94 -6.22 -10.87 -0.34
CA HIS A 94 -5.77 -9.62 -0.95
C HIS A 94 -6.53 -9.36 -2.25
N LYS A 95 -7.25 -8.23 -2.31
CA LYS A 95 -8.02 -7.79 -3.50
C LYS A 95 -8.91 -8.89 -4.09
N GLY A 96 -9.58 -9.67 -3.24
CA GLY A 96 -10.49 -10.74 -3.67
C GLY A 96 -9.81 -12.05 -4.09
N ARG A 97 -8.51 -12.24 -3.82
CA ARG A 97 -7.79 -13.50 -4.05
C ARG A 97 -7.05 -13.95 -2.80
N CYS A 98 -6.82 -15.25 -2.69
CA CYS A 98 -6.17 -15.87 -1.54
C CYS A 98 -4.70 -16.18 -1.84
N TYR A 99 -3.81 -15.83 -0.92
CA TYR A 99 -2.37 -16.05 -1.03
C TYR A 99 -1.81 -16.65 0.25
N LEU A 100 -0.71 -17.39 0.17
CA LEU A 100 -0.01 -17.94 1.34
C LEU A 100 0.70 -16.85 2.15
N ALA A 101 1.13 -15.78 1.49
CA ALA A 101 1.74 -14.60 2.09
C ALA A 101 1.29 -13.35 1.33
N CYS A 102 1.31 -12.19 1.99
CA CYS A 102 0.94 -10.94 1.34
C CYS A 102 1.95 -10.56 0.25
N PRO A 103 1.48 -10.21 -0.97
CA PRO A 103 2.35 -9.80 -2.06
C PRO A 103 3.04 -8.46 -1.75
N GLU A 104 4.11 -8.16 -2.50
CA GLU A 104 4.92 -6.94 -2.32
C GLU A 104 4.05 -5.67 -2.29
N GLY A 105 4.32 -4.80 -1.32
CA GLY A 105 3.52 -3.58 -1.12
C GLY A 105 2.19 -3.83 -0.40
N SER A 106 2.03 -4.96 0.29
CA SER A 106 0.94 -5.20 1.24
C SER A 106 1.49 -5.94 2.46
N SER A 107 0.93 -5.67 3.64
CA SER A 107 1.26 -6.40 4.86
C SER A 107 -0.02 -6.87 5.53
N ALA A 108 0.02 -8.06 6.11
CA ALA A 108 -1.06 -8.51 6.99
C ALA A 108 -1.05 -7.64 8.24
N ALA A 109 -2.22 -7.13 8.64
CA ALA A 109 -2.33 -6.52 9.95
C ALA A 109 -2.26 -7.63 11.00
N ASN A 110 -1.54 -7.38 12.10
CA ASN A 110 -1.37 -8.37 13.16
C ASN A 110 -2.75 -8.82 13.69
N GLY A 111 -3.08 -10.10 13.48
CA GLY A 111 -4.33 -10.70 13.93
C GLY A 111 -5.44 -10.82 12.87
N THR A 112 -5.26 -10.30 11.65
CA THR A 112 -6.23 -10.49 10.55
C THR A 112 -5.59 -11.23 9.36
N MET A 113 -6.35 -12.15 8.76
CA MET A 113 -5.96 -12.86 7.53
C MET A 113 -6.26 -12.01 6.27
N GLU A 114 -6.02 -10.70 6.35
CA GLU A 114 -6.29 -9.74 5.29
C GLU A 114 -5.04 -8.93 4.99
N CYS A 115 -4.61 -8.95 3.73
CA CYS A 115 -3.53 -8.08 3.26
C CYS A 115 -4.12 -6.72 2.96
N SER A 116 -3.65 -5.71 3.68
CA SER A 116 -3.89 -4.32 3.33
C SER A 116 -2.63 -3.75 2.70
N SER A 117 -2.77 -2.84 1.73
CA SER A 117 -1.64 -1.98 1.38
C SER A 117 -1.16 -1.30 2.66
N PRO A 118 0.16 -1.17 2.91
CA PRO A 118 0.62 -0.34 4.00
C PRO A 118 -0.02 1.02 3.73
N ALA A 119 -0.90 1.45 4.63
CA ALA A 119 -1.55 2.73 4.50
C ALA A 119 -0.42 3.72 4.25
N GLN A 120 -0.41 4.31 3.05
CA GLN A 120 0.54 5.35 2.72
C GLN A 120 0.40 6.35 3.87
N CYS A 121 1.48 6.60 4.60
CA CYS A 121 1.43 7.33 5.87
C CYS A 121 0.46 8.50 5.76
N GLU A 122 -0.68 8.38 6.42
CA GLU A 122 -1.71 9.42 6.36
C GLU A 122 -1.24 10.53 7.28
N MET A 123 -0.93 11.69 6.71
CA MET A 123 -0.38 12.82 7.44
C MET A 123 -1.44 13.90 7.60
N SER A 124 -1.38 14.64 8.70
CA SER A 124 -2.23 15.80 8.88
C SER A 124 -1.89 16.90 7.87
N GLU A 125 -2.82 17.84 7.72
CA GLU A 125 -2.49 19.14 7.13
C GLU A 125 -1.35 19.79 7.91
N TRP A 126 -0.51 20.54 7.19
CA TRP A 126 0.56 21.33 7.80
C TRP A 126 -0.02 22.43 8.67
N SER A 127 0.62 22.69 9.81
CA SER A 127 0.37 23.93 10.53
C SER A 127 0.68 25.13 9.64
N PRO A 128 0.05 26.30 9.91
CA PRO A 128 0.54 27.57 9.38
C PRO A 128 2.03 27.75 9.70
N TRP A 129 2.73 28.51 8.87
CA TRP A 129 4.12 28.86 9.13
C TRP A 129 4.22 29.71 10.39
N GLY A 130 5.12 29.33 11.30
CA GLY A 130 5.45 30.14 12.46
C GLY A 130 6.11 31.48 12.09
N PRO A 131 6.21 32.43 13.03
CA PRO A 131 6.84 33.72 12.75
C PRO A 131 8.32 33.54 12.39
N CYS A 132 8.78 34.36 11.45
CA CYS A 132 10.20 34.38 11.07
C CYS A 132 11.05 34.66 12.31
N SER A 133 12.01 33.78 12.61
CA SER A 133 12.84 33.88 13.81
C SER A 133 14.31 33.62 13.50
N LYS A 134 15.22 34.15 14.32
CA LYS A 134 16.65 33.84 14.26
C LYS A 134 17.19 33.62 15.66
N LYS A 135 17.71 32.41 15.94
CA LYS A 135 18.20 32.02 17.28
C LYS A 135 17.15 32.28 18.38
N LYS A 136 15.89 31.88 18.13
CA LYS A 136 14.73 32.09 19.01
C LYS A 136 14.37 33.57 19.29
N LYS A 137 14.90 34.52 18.51
CA LYS A 137 14.51 35.93 18.56
C LYS A 137 13.61 36.27 17.37
N LEU A 138 12.64 37.15 17.57
CA LEU A 138 11.73 37.69 16.55
C LEU A 138 12.11 39.10 16.06
N CYS A 139 13.14 39.68 16.66
CA CYS A 139 13.62 41.04 16.40
C CYS A 139 15.14 41.06 16.16
N GLY A 140 15.64 42.15 15.56
CA GLY A 140 17.06 42.42 15.42
C GLY A 140 17.76 41.73 14.24
N PHE A 141 17.04 41.01 13.37
CA PHE A 141 17.59 40.35 12.18
C PHE A 141 16.84 40.72 10.90
N ARG A 142 17.51 40.54 9.75
CA ARG A 142 16.92 40.70 8.42
C ARG A 142 16.57 39.35 7.76
N ARG A 143 17.34 38.30 8.05
CA ARG A 143 17.16 36.94 7.52
C ARG A 143 17.01 35.96 8.67
N GLY A 144 15.96 35.17 8.66
CA GLY A 144 15.63 34.17 9.66
C GLY A 144 15.11 32.88 9.04
N SER A 145 14.51 32.05 9.87
CA SER A 145 13.81 30.84 9.48
C SER A 145 12.44 30.79 10.14
N GLU A 146 11.48 30.25 9.41
CA GLU A 146 10.15 29.89 9.89
C GLU A 146 10.04 28.36 9.89
N GLU A 147 9.33 27.84 10.90
CA GLU A 147 9.14 26.40 11.09
C GLU A 147 7.64 26.12 11.02
N ARG A 148 7.27 25.02 10.36
CA ARG A 148 5.92 24.45 10.42
C ARG A 148 6.00 22.98 10.78
N THR A 149 4.93 22.46 11.34
CA THR A 149 4.86 21.08 11.81
C THR A 149 3.59 20.41 11.33
N ARG A 150 3.67 19.12 11.05
CA ARG A 150 2.51 18.24 10.82
C ARG A 150 2.69 16.98 11.65
N ARG A 151 1.58 16.28 11.94
CA ARG A 151 1.61 15.00 12.63
C ARG A 151 1.26 13.87 11.68
N VAL A 152 1.78 12.69 11.96
CA VAL A 152 1.32 11.46 11.30
C VAL A 152 0.02 11.05 11.96
N LEU A 153 -1.04 10.88 11.18
CA LEU A 153 -2.35 10.43 11.63
C LEU A 153 -2.43 8.90 11.61
N HIS A 154 -1.87 8.27 10.57
CA HIS A 154 -1.82 6.83 10.46
C HIS A 154 -0.48 6.36 9.89
N ALA A 155 0.19 5.44 10.58
CA ALA A 155 1.47 4.86 10.19
C ALA A 155 1.36 3.33 10.11
N PRO A 156 1.82 2.70 9.03
CA PRO A 156 1.85 1.24 8.96
C PRO A 156 2.83 0.68 9.99
N GLY A 157 2.38 -0.30 10.78
CA GLY A 157 3.22 -1.01 11.77
C GLY A 157 3.56 -0.22 13.04
N GLY A 158 3.03 0.99 13.23
CA GLY A 158 3.34 1.84 14.39
C GLY A 158 4.67 2.60 14.30
N ASP A 159 5.46 2.35 13.25
CA ASP A 159 6.77 2.97 13.05
C ASP A 159 6.65 4.30 12.32
N HIS A 160 6.58 5.38 13.11
CA HIS A 160 6.46 6.75 12.63
C HIS A 160 7.71 7.26 11.88
N ALA A 161 8.84 6.55 11.99
CA ALA A 161 10.12 6.92 11.36
C ALA A 161 10.16 6.65 9.85
N THR A 162 9.28 5.77 9.34
CA THR A 162 9.17 5.44 7.91
C THR A 162 8.33 6.49 7.15
N CYS A 163 7.62 7.35 7.88
CA CYS A 163 6.81 8.42 7.32
C CYS A 163 7.64 9.68 7.04
N SER A 164 7.25 10.46 6.03
CA SER A 164 7.99 11.67 5.64
C SER A 164 8.03 12.74 6.76
N ASP A 165 8.95 13.70 6.63
CA ASP A 165 9.28 14.68 7.67
C ASP A 165 8.07 15.35 8.33
N THR A 166 8.06 15.36 9.66
CA THR A 166 7.03 15.99 10.51
C THR A 166 7.30 17.47 10.77
N LYS A 167 8.47 17.96 10.38
CA LYS A 167 8.91 19.34 10.57
C LYS A 167 9.53 19.88 9.30
N GLU A 168 9.14 21.09 8.92
CA GLU A 168 9.72 21.78 7.77
C GLU A 168 10.20 23.17 8.16
N THR A 169 11.39 23.54 7.67
CA THR A 169 12.00 24.84 7.93
C THR A 169 12.22 25.59 6.62
N ARG A 170 11.70 26.81 6.51
CA ARG A 170 11.88 27.69 5.35
C ARG A 170 12.66 28.95 5.74
N LYS A 171 13.46 29.48 4.81
CA LYS A 171 14.19 30.74 4.99
C LYS A 171 13.23 31.91 4.75
N CYS A 172 13.28 32.91 5.62
CA CYS A 172 12.43 34.10 5.54
C CYS A 172 13.28 35.37 5.67
N THR A 173 12.80 36.47 5.07
CA THR A 173 13.45 37.79 5.14
C THR A 173 12.45 38.81 5.66
N VAL A 174 12.80 39.52 6.73
CA VAL A 174 11.93 40.51 7.40
C VAL A 174 12.64 41.85 7.53
N ARG A 175 11.86 42.91 7.76
CA ARG A 175 12.40 44.22 8.13
C ARG A 175 13.04 44.12 9.52
N ARG A 176 14.22 44.71 9.67
CA ARG A 176 14.97 44.66 10.93
C ARG A 176 14.32 45.58 11.94
N VAL A 177 13.51 45.02 12.84
CA VAL A 177 12.92 45.75 13.97
C VAL A 177 13.89 45.69 15.17
N PRO A 178 14.20 46.81 15.83
CA PRO A 178 14.96 46.81 17.08
C PRO A 178 14.28 45.95 18.15
N CYS A 179 15.05 45.15 18.90
CA CYS A 179 14.48 44.39 20.02
C CYS A 179 14.19 45.32 21.20
N PRO A 180 13.07 45.12 21.92
CA PRO A 180 12.89 45.79 23.21
C PRO A 180 14.04 45.40 24.14
N GLU A 181 14.72 46.40 24.69
CA GLU A 181 15.94 46.21 25.50
C GLU A 181 15.62 45.49 26.81
N GLY A 182 15.79 44.17 26.81
CA GLY A 182 15.91 43.35 28.01
C GLY A 182 17.31 42.73 28.07
N GLN A 183 18.20 43.39 28.84
CA GLN A 183 19.54 42.97 29.26
C GLN A 183 20.65 42.94 28.19
N LYS A 184 21.49 43.97 28.28
CA LYS A 184 22.80 44.13 27.63
C LYS A 184 23.68 42.88 27.81
N ARG A 185 24.15 42.31 26.71
CA ARG A 185 25.57 41.94 26.60
C ARG A 185 26.18 42.68 25.43
N ARG A 186 26.78 43.82 25.76
CA ARG A 186 27.79 44.48 24.92
C ARG A 186 28.88 43.44 24.66
N LYS A 187 28.92 42.81 23.48
CA LYS A 187 30.19 42.35 22.93
C LYS A 187 30.71 43.51 22.09
N GLY A 188 31.37 44.43 22.81
CA GLY A 188 32.13 45.53 22.22
C GLY A 188 33.13 44.98 21.21
N GLY A 189 33.50 45.84 20.27
CA GLY A 189 34.27 45.51 19.09
C GLY A 189 35.49 44.62 19.36
N GLN A 190 35.52 43.48 18.70
CA GLN A 190 36.75 42.73 18.44
C GLN A 190 36.69 42.22 17.00
N GLY A 191 36.59 43.19 16.09
CA GLY A 191 36.64 42.99 14.64
C GLY A 191 37.70 43.90 14.05
N ARG A 192 38.88 43.96 14.68
CA ARG A 192 40.03 44.73 14.15
C ARG A 192 41.35 44.31 14.79
N ARG A 193 41.71 43.02 14.78
CA ARG A 193 43.12 42.59 15.02
C ARG A 193 43.56 41.19 14.55
N ASP A 194 42.75 40.45 13.78
CA ASP A 194 43.18 39.13 13.25
C ASP A 194 43.30 39.09 11.72
N ASN A 195 43.72 40.19 11.07
CA ASN A 195 44.02 40.21 9.64
C ASN A 195 45.45 40.67 9.29
N ALA A 196 46.34 40.74 10.28
CA ALA A 196 47.75 41.03 10.05
C ALA A 196 48.63 39.76 9.97
N ASN A 197 48.15 38.61 10.47
CA ASN A 197 48.99 37.41 10.58
C ASN A 197 48.74 36.32 9.51
N ARG A 198 47.86 36.58 8.52
CA ARG A 198 47.58 35.61 7.44
C ARG A 198 48.34 35.90 6.13
N ASN A 199 48.98 37.07 6.03
CA ASN A 199 49.73 37.49 4.83
C ASN A 199 51.25 37.25 4.92
N LEU A 200 51.78 36.84 6.09
CA LEU A 200 53.19 36.41 6.20
C LEU A 200 53.37 34.91 5.88
N ALA A 201 52.35 34.07 6.11
CA ALA A 201 52.41 32.64 5.80
C ALA A 201 52.11 32.28 4.33
N ARG A 202 51.83 33.26 3.47
CA ARG A 202 51.56 33.01 2.03
C ARG A 202 52.74 33.38 1.11
N LYS A 203 53.85 33.86 1.67
CA LYS A 203 55.05 34.28 0.92
C LYS A 203 56.29 33.40 1.21
N GLU A 204 56.09 32.16 1.65
CA GLU A 204 57.16 31.14 1.79
C GLU A 204 56.70 29.75 1.27
N SER A 205 55.94 29.71 0.17
CA SER A 205 55.68 28.43 -0.54
C SER A 205 55.64 28.62 -2.04
N LYS A 206 56.47 29.54 -2.55
CA LYS A 206 56.61 29.78 -3.98
C LYS A 206 58.07 29.72 -4.42
N GLU A 207 58.77 28.67 -3.99
CA GLU A 207 60.04 28.23 -4.57
C GLU A 207 60.41 26.82 -4.06
N ALA A 208 59.71 25.80 -4.55
CA ALA A 208 60.24 24.44 -4.68
C ALA A 208 59.32 23.61 -5.59
N GLY A 209 59.88 23.11 -6.69
CA GLY A 209 59.36 21.92 -7.36
C GLY A 209 58.49 22.14 -8.60
N ALA A 210 59.13 22.56 -9.69
CA ALA A 210 58.67 22.26 -11.04
C ALA A 210 58.87 20.76 -11.37
N GLY A 211 57.94 20.19 -12.15
CA GLY A 211 58.07 18.90 -12.85
C GLY A 211 57.36 17.73 -12.14
N SER A 212 56.54 16.87 -12.77
CA SER A 212 56.31 16.59 -14.19
C SER A 212 54.94 15.91 -14.38
N ARG A 213 54.53 15.84 -15.64
CA ARG A 213 53.22 15.55 -16.23
C ARG A 213 52.73 14.11 -16.03
N ARG A 214 51.41 13.88 -15.95
CA ARG A 214 50.59 13.20 -17.01
C ARG A 214 49.09 13.05 -16.66
N ARG A 215 48.31 12.96 -17.74
CA ARG A 215 46.83 13.05 -17.91
C ARG A 215 46.08 11.71 -17.75
N LYS A 216 44.74 11.86 -17.68
CA LYS A 216 43.59 10.92 -17.77
C LYS A 216 43.18 10.34 -16.42
N GLY A 217 41.90 10.21 -16.07
CA GLY A 217 40.63 10.31 -16.77
C GLY A 217 39.52 9.86 -15.78
N GLN A 218 38.27 10.11 -16.13
CA GLN A 218 37.01 9.88 -15.40
C GLN A 218 36.90 8.58 -14.57
N GLN A 219 36.24 8.66 -13.40
CA GLN A 219 34.98 7.95 -13.03
C GLN A 219 34.76 8.14 -11.52
N GLN A 220 33.65 8.74 -11.08
CA GLN A 220 32.28 8.22 -10.92
C GLN A 220 32.11 7.36 -9.65
N GLN A 221 31.14 7.81 -8.86
CA GLN A 221 30.33 7.12 -7.86
C GLN A 221 30.63 5.63 -7.61
N GLN A 222 30.78 5.26 -6.34
CA GLN A 222 29.78 4.49 -5.60
C GLN A 222 30.32 4.08 -4.23
N GLN A 223 29.46 4.14 -3.21
CA GLN A 223 29.46 3.14 -2.14
C GLN A 223 28.00 2.82 -1.82
N GLN A 224 27.49 1.76 -2.45
CA GLN A 224 26.57 0.80 -1.85
C GLN A 224 27.43 -0.38 -1.37
N GLN A 225 27.06 -0.97 -0.23
CA GLN A 225 27.67 -2.21 0.26
C GLN A 225 26.71 -3.38 0.03
N GLN A 226 27.28 -4.43 -0.58
CA GLN A 226 27.24 -5.87 -0.24
C GLN A 226 25.88 -6.57 -0.08
N GLY A 227 25.63 -7.76 -0.63
CA GLY A 227 26.48 -8.65 -1.43
C GLY A 227 25.94 -10.10 -1.46
N THR A 228 26.47 -10.89 -2.41
CA THR A 228 26.63 -12.38 -2.41
C THR A 228 25.35 -13.23 -2.58
N VAL A 229 25.23 -14.28 -3.42
CA VAL A 229 26.14 -15.33 -3.96
C VAL A 229 25.58 -15.87 -5.31
N GLY A 230 26.42 -16.31 -6.27
CA GLY A 230 26.06 -16.90 -7.59
C GLY A 230 25.76 -18.41 -7.58
N PRO A 231 26.10 -19.24 -8.61
CA PRO A 231 26.41 -19.00 -10.04
C PRO A 231 25.75 -20.05 -11.02
N LEU A 232 26.21 -20.06 -12.30
CA LEU A 232 26.07 -21.09 -13.39
C LEU A 232 24.79 -20.96 -14.28
N THR A 233 24.81 -21.00 -15.63
CA THR A 233 25.74 -21.57 -16.64
C THR A 233 25.45 -21.04 -18.07
N SER A 234 26.52 -20.84 -18.85
CA SER A 234 26.77 -21.23 -20.27
C SER A 234 25.80 -20.80 -21.42
N VAL A 235 26.21 -19.90 -22.35
CA VAL A 235 26.84 -20.11 -23.70
C VAL A 235 25.92 -20.87 -24.69
N GLY A 236 25.63 -20.47 -25.94
CA GLY A 236 26.13 -19.45 -26.86
C GLY A 236 25.39 -19.55 -28.22
N PRO A 237 25.82 -18.85 -29.29
CA PRO A 237 25.02 -18.58 -30.49
C PRO A 237 25.42 -19.40 -31.74
N THR A 238 24.44 -19.73 -32.58
CA THR A 238 24.49 -19.81 -34.05
C THR A 238 23.06 -19.75 -34.60
#